data_AF-A0A0G1NI05-F1
#
_entry.id   AF-A0A0G1NI05-F1
#
_cell.length_a   1.000
_cell.length_b   1.000
_cell.length_c   1.000
_cell.angle_alpha   90.00
_cell.angle_beta   90.00
_cell.angle_gamma   90.00
#
_symmetry.space_group_name_H-M   'P 1'
#
loop_
_entity.id
_entity.type
_entity.pdbx_description
1 polymer ?
#
loop_
_entity_poly.entity_id
_entity_poly.type
_entity_poly.pdbx_seq_one_letter_code
_entity_poly.pdbx_strand_id
1 'polypeptide(L)'
;MRILGIESSCDETAAAVVEDGRKLLSNVISSSIDLHKAYGGVVPEIAARSHIESILPVIEKALVDAFGAKSQKPKAQSPNKNLSAFSFQLSAGFDPWDQIDAIAVTQGPGLIGSLLIGVLTARTLAIVKNKPLYAVNHVAAHPYALFLTKTSPALSTVYHLPSTAPEFPILALTVSGGHTQLILMKDAKSQKLLGQSGDDAAGEAYDKVAKMLGLPYPGGPELAKLAKKGNSKTFDLPKAKLESPYDFSFSGLKTAVLRTAQKLTGNDYTFPSSKLPKVLDEAQKADIAASFQRTVNETLVETLNKAEVKFQPKTIIISGGVAANEDLRQQASSITKSIGLHPMHIYYPDIKLCTDNAAMIAASAFYQKLSADPYTLEPNPSLSI
;
A
#
# COMPACT_ATOMS: atom_id res chain seq x y z
N MET A 1 7.50 -22.81 8.62
CA MET A 1 6.44 -22.74 7.60
C MET A 1 6.77 -21.64 6.61
N ARG A 2 6.83 -21.96 5.32
CA ARG A 2 7.10 -21.03 4.22
C ARG A 2 5.83 -20.82 3.39
N ILE A 3 5.37 -19.59 3.33
CA ILE A 3 4.15 -19.21 2.61
C ILE A 3 4.54 -18.44 1.35
N LEU A 4 4.01 -18.86 0.20
CA LEU A 4 3.99 -18.05 -1.02
C LEU A 4 2.78 -17.12 -0.98
N GLY A 5 2.99 -15.81 -0.86
CA GLY A 5 1.96 -14.79 -1.01
C GLY A 5 1.79 -14.37 -2.46
N ILE A 6 0.56 -14.04 -2.85
CA ILE A 6 0.17 -13.51 -4.16
C ILE A 6 -0.71 -12.27 -3.94
N GLU A 7 -0.33 -11.15 -4.55
CA GLU A 7 -1.06 -9.88 -4.51
C GLU A 7 -1.35 -9.41 -5.94
N SER A 8 -2.61 -9.06 -6.19
CA SER A 8 -3.12 -8.58 -7.49
C SER A 8 -4.43 -7.79 -7.31
N SER A 9 -4.55 -6.98 -6.25
CA SER A 9 -5.77 -6.23 -5.93
C SER A 9 -6.00 -5.02 -6.85
N CYS A 10 -4.93 -4.39 -7.34
CA CYS A 10 -4.98 -3.13 -8.08
C CYS A 10 -4.08 -3.15 -9.34
N ASP A 11 -2.91 -2.49 -9.31
CA ASP A 11 -2.02 -2.34 -10.47
C ASP A 11 -0.62 -2.97 -10.29
N GLU A 12 -0.31 -3.48 -9.10
CA GLU A 12 0.84 -4.33 -8.83
C GLU A 12 0.50 -5.82 -8.89
N THR A 13 1.26 -6.57 -9.70
CA THR A 13 1.30 -8.03 -9.63
C THR A 13 2.50 -8.44 -8.79
N ALA A 14 2.29 -9.07 -7.64
CA ALA A 14 3.40 -9.42 -6.76
C ALA A 14 3.32 -10.87 -6.25
N ALA A 15 4.50 -11.44 -6.00
CA ALA A 15 4.67 -12.70 -5.30
C ALA A 15 5.86 -12.63 -4.35
N ALA A 16 5.74 -13.25 -3.18
CA ALA A 16 6.78 -13.23 -2.15
C ALA A 16 6.77 -14.53 -1.36
N VAL A 17 7.94 -14.95 -0.90
CA VAL A 17 8.06 -16.09 0.02
C VAL A 17 8.48 -15.58 1.38
N VAL A 18 7.67 -15.88 2.40
CA VAL A 18 7.95 -15.52 3.80
C VAL A 18 8.05 -16.79 4.65
N GLU A 19 9.13 -16.88 5.43
CA GLU A 19 9.39 -17.94 6.39
C GLU A 19 8.96 -17.49 7.80
N ASP A 20 8.08 -18.28 8.41
CA ASP A 20 7.56 -18.14 9.77
C ASP A 20 6.95 -16.77 10.10
N GLY A 21 6.39 -16.09 9.09
CA GLY A 21 5.80 -14.75 9.21
C GLY A 21 6.80 -13.64 9.56
N ARG A 22 8.11 -13.95 9.59
CA ARG A 22 9.17 -13.05 10.09
C ARG A 22 10.28 -12.80 9.09
N LYS A 23 10.63 -13.79 8.26
CA LYS A 23 11.81 -13.72 7.40
C LYS A 23 11.41 -13.67 5.94
N LEU A 24 11.74 -12.57 5.27
CA LEU A 24 11.49 -12.38 3.85
C LEU A 24 12.55 -13.11 3.02
N LEU A 25 12.18 -14.13 2.27
CA LEU A 25 13.09 -14.89 1.41
C LEU A 25 13.20 -14.28 0.02
N SER A 26 12.07 -13.88 -0.55
CA SER A 26 11.96 -13.19 -1.85
C SER A 26 10.75 -12.25 -1.85
N ASN A 27 10.80 -11.21 -2.70
CA ASN A 27 9.69 -10.32 -2.96
C ASN A 27 9.84 -9.76 -4.38
N VAL A 28 8.93 -10.13 -5.28
CA VAL A 28 8.96 -9.76 -6.70
C VAL A 28 7.69 -8.99 -7.00
N ILE A 29 7.84 -7.82 -7.64
CA ILE A 29 6.74 -6.92 -7.99
C ILE A 29 6.88 -6.55 -9.46
N SER A 30 5.80 -6.72 -10.23
CA SER A 30 5.61 -6.19 -11.59
C SER A 30 4.51 -5.13 -11.52
N SER A 31 4.89 -3.86 -11.66
CA SER A 31 3.95 -2.74 -11.58
C SER A 31 3.50 -2.31 -12.97
N SER A 32 2.18 -2.19 -13.17
CA SER A 32 1.57 -1.68 -14.40
C SER A 32 1.33 -0.16 -14.38
N ILE A 33 1.84 0.55 -13.37
CA ILE A 33 1.57 1.97 -13.12
C ILE A 33 1.87 2.87 -14.32
N ASP A 34 2.91 2.56 -15.10
CA ASP A 34 3.30 3.30 -16.29
C ASP A 34 2.24 3.27 -17.40
N LEU A 35 1.47 2.18 -17.50
CA LEU A 35 0.37 2.04 -18.46
C LEU A 35 -0.82 2.93 -18.10
N HIS A 36 -0.98 3.25 -16.81
CA HIS A 36 -2.09 4.04 -16.28
C HIS A 36 -1.81 5.55 -16.30
N LYS A 37 -0.54 5.96 -16.44
CA LYS A 37 -0.11 7.38 -16.46
C LYS A 37 -0.87 8.23 -17.47
N ALA A 38 -1.11 7.69 -18.67
CA ALA A 38 -1.83 8.41 -19.74
C ALA A 38 -3.29 8.73 -19.40
N TYR A 39 -3.89 7.97 -18.47
CA TYR A 39 -5.29 8.11 -18.08
C TYR A 39 -5.46 8.90 -16.77
N GLY A 40 -4.36 9.09 -16.03
CA GLY A 40 -4.34 9.81 -14.75
C GLY A 40 -5.12 9.08 -13.66
N GLY A 41 -5.05 7.75 -13.66
CA GLY A 41 -5.69 6.82 -12.74
C GLY A 41 -5.68 5.39 -13.31
N VAL A 42 -5.85 4.39 -12.44
CA VAL A 42 -5.86 2.98 -12.84
C VAL A 42 -7.05 2.67 -13.75
N VAL A 43 -6.79 2.05 -14.90
CA VAL A 43 -7.82 1.53 -15.82
C VAL A 43 -8.02 0.03 -15.52
N PRO A 44 -9.18 -0.40 -14.98
CA PRO A 44 -9.35 -1.76 -14.47
C PRO A 44 -9.06 -2.87 -15.48
N GLU A 45 -9.49 -2.70 -16.74
CA GLU A 45 -9.26 -3.69 -17.79
C GLU A 45 -7.77 -3.82 -18.17
N ILE A 46 -7.03 -2.70 -18.17
CA ILE A 46 -5.58 -2.71 -18.45
C ILE A 46 -4.86 -3.43 -17.31
N ALA A 47 -5.23 -3.11 -16.06
CA ALA A 47 -4.64 -3.75 -14.89
C ALA A 47 -4.87 -5.27 -14.89
N ALA A 48 -6.11 -5.72 -15.15
CA ALA A 48 -6.45 -7.14 -15.24
C ALA A 48 -5.60 -7.88 -16.30
N ARG A 49 -5.42 -7.29 -17.49
CA ARG A 49 -4.56 -7.87 -18.54
C ARG A 49 -3.08 -7.93 -18.14
N SER A 50 -2.57 -6.88 -17.51
CA SER A 50 -1.20 -6.88 -17.00
C SER A 50 -0.96 -7.96 -15.94
N HIS A 51 -1.94 -8.26 -15.09
CA HIS A 51 -1.87 -9.39 -14.16
C HIS A 51 -1.78 -10.72 -14.90
N ILE A 52 -2.61 -10.97 -15.93
CA ILE A 52 -2.56 -12.20 -16.73
C ILE A 52 -1.15 -12.43 -17.29
N GLU A 53 -0.53 -11.38 -17.83
CA GLU A 53 0.81 -11.45 -18.42
C GLU A 53 1.92 -11.68 -17.37
N SER A 54 1.74 -11.17 -16.15
CA SER A 54 2.81 -11.10 -15.14
C SER A 54 2.72 -12.15 -14.04
N ILE A 55 1.54 -12.71 -13.73
CA ILE A 55 1.30 -13.48 -12.51
C ILE A 55 2.20 -14.72 -12.40
N LEU A 56 2.30 -15.52 -13.47
CA LEU A 56 3.16 -16.72 -13.48
C LEU A 56 4.66 -16.37 -13.48
N PRO A 57 5.16 -15.46 -14.35
CA PRO A 57 6.57 -15.04 -14.29
C PRO A 57 6.99 -14.49 -12.92
N VAL A 58 6.12 -13.72 -12.27
CA VAL A 58 6.39 -13.14 -10.95
C VAL A 58 6.47 -14.23 -9.87
N ILE A 59 5.56 -15.22 -9.90
CA ILE A 59 5.60 -16.37 -8.98
C ILE A 59 6.86 -17.21 -9.19
N GLU A 60 7.19 -17.55 -10.43
CA GLU A 60 8.38 -18.33 -10.77
C GLU A 60 9.66 -17.61 -10.30
N LYS A 61 9.77 -16.32 -10.60
CA LYS A 61 10.89 -15.49 -10.14
C LYS A 61 10.98 -15.46 -8.62
N ALA A 62 9.86 -15.34 -7.90
CA ALA A 62 9.85 -15.32 -6.45
C ALA A 62 10.33 -16.65 -5.85
N LEU A 63 9.96 -17.79 -6.45
CA LEU A 63 10.42 -19.11 -6.03
C LEU A 63 11.92 -19.31 -6.32
N VAL A 64 12.39 -18.87 -7.48
CA VAL A 64 13.82 -18.90 -7.84
C VAL A 64 14.64 -17.99 -6.93
N ASP A 65 14.18 -16.78 -6.62
CA ASP A 65 14.90 -15.87 -5.73
C ASP A 65 14.95 -16.38 -4.29
N ALA A 66 13.94 -17.15 -3.86
CA ALA A 66 13.91 -17.75 -2.53
C ALA A 66 14.80 -18.99 -2.41
N PHE A 67 14.83 -19.86 -3.44
CA PHE A 67 15.41 -21.21 -3.32
C PHE A 67 16.34 -21.65 -4.46
N GLY A 68 16.42 -20.90 -5.55
CA GLY A 68 17.22 -21.25 -6.71
C GLY A 68 18.69 -21.44 -6.34
N ALA A 69 19.28 -22.57 -6.78
CA ALA A 69 20.69 -22.83 -6.64
C ALA A 69 21.50 -21.70 -7.32
N LYS A 70 22.42 -21.08 -6.60
CA LYS A 70 23.29 -20.00 -7.11
C LYS A 70 24.02 -20.46 -8.39
N SER A 71 23.47 -20.14 -9.55
CA SER A 71 24.14 -20.34 -10.84
C SER A 71 23.95 -19.09 -11.70
N GLN A 72 25.02 -18.30 -11.73
CA GLN A 72 25.35 -17.23 -12.68
C GLN A 72 24.77 -15.83 -12.47
N LYS A 73 25.68 -14.85 -12.60
CA LYS A 73 25.46 -13.41 -12.46
C LYS A 73 24.36 -12.91 -13.40
N PRO A 74 23.50 -11.97 -12.96
CA PRO A 74 22.65 -11.24 -13.88
C PRO A 74 23.52 -10.45 -14.86
N LYS A 75 23.36 -10.65 -16.17
CA LYS A 75 23.80 -9.66 -17.16
C LYS A 75 22.89 -8.44 -17.00
N ALA A 76 23.50 -7.26 -16.90
CA ALA A 76 22.80 -5.99 -16.70
C ALA A 76 21.62 -5.84 -17.67
N GLN A 77 20.44 -5.55 -17.13
CA GLN A 77 19.22 -5.29 -17.89
C GLN A 77 18.99 -3.80 -18.08
N SER A 78 18.57 -3.44 -19.29
CA SER A 78 17.94 -2.17 -19.66
C SER A 78 16.45 -2.19 -19.24
N PRO A 79 15.81 -1.05 -18.92
CA PRO A 79 14.55 -0.99 -18.17
C PRO A 79 13.29 -1.42 -18.93
N ASN A 80 13.38 -1.87 -20.19
CA ASN A 80 12.22 -2.12 -21.04
C ASN A 80 12.46 -3.35 -21.93
N LYS A 81 11.96 -4.53 -21.52
CA LYS A 81 11.35 -5.55 -22.40
C LYS A 81 10.92 -6.82 -21.64
N ASN A 82 9.69 -7.23 -21.92
CA ASN A 82 9.03 -8.54 -21.76
C ASN A 82 9.72 -9.60 -20.88
N LEU A 83 9.06 -9.94 -19.78
CA LEU A 83 9.33 -11.10 -18.91
C LEU A 83 9.13 -12.47 -19.61
N SER A 84 8.73 -12.50 -20.88
CA SER A 84 8.33 -13.72 -21.62
C SER A 84 9.48 -14.63 -22.06
N ALA A 85 10.71 -14.39 -21.60
CA ALA A 85 11.90 -15.15 -22.03
C ALA A 85 12.80 -15.57 -20.85
N PHE A 86 12.20 -15.96 -19.72
CA PHE A 86 12.93 -16.57 -18.62
C PHE A 86 12.90 -18.10 -18.73
N SER A 87 13.91 -18.69 -19.36
CA SER A 87 14.21 -20.12 -19.19
C SER A 87 15.15 -20.29 -18.00
N PHE A 88 14.59 -20.56 -16.82
CA PHE A 88 15.40 -20.89 -15.65
C PHE A 88 15.80 -22.37 -15.70
N GLN A 89 17.10 -22.62 -15.72
CA GLN A 89 17.66 -23.96 -15.64
C GLN A 89 17.76 -24.34 -14.15
N LEU A 90 16.66 -24.89 -13.61
CA LEU A 90 16.69 -25.54 -12.29
C LEU A 90 17.66 -26.74 -12.32
N SER A 91 18.44 -26.93 -11.26
CA SER A 91 19.26 -28.14 -11.10
C SER A 91 18.36 -29.37 -11.23
N ALA A 92 18.79 -30.36 -12.02
CA ALA A 92 18.02 -31.58 -12.23
C ALA A 92 17.59 -32.20 -10.89
N GLY A 93 16.27 -32.36 -10.70
CA GLY A 93 15.69 -32.98 -9.50
C GLY A 93 15.31 -32.03 -8.35
N PHE A 94 15.40 -30.70 -8.52
CA PHE A 94 14.91 -29.73 -7.52
C PHE A 94 13.65 -29.01 -8.02
N ASP A 95 12.50 -29.25 -7.37
CA ASP A 95 11.29 -28.43 -7.54
C ASP A 95 11.18 -27.43 -6.37
N PRO A 96 11.26 -26.10 -6.59
CA PRO A 96 11.13 -25.12 -5.51
C PRO A 96 9.76 -25.19 -4.80
N TRP A 97 8.74 -25.78 -5.42
CA TRP A 97 7.43 -25.99 -4.78
C TRP A 97 7.48 -26.97 -3.60
N ASP A 98 8.48 -27.85 -3.53
CA ASP A 98 8.69 -28.74 -2.39
C ASP A 98 9.09 -27.96 -1.12
N GLN A 99 9.59 -26.74 -1.27
CA GLN A 99 9.96 -25.87 -0.16
C GLN A 99 8.80 -24.99 0.34
N ILE A 100 7.68 -24.96 -0.36
CA ILE A 100 6.49 -24.16 -0.01
C ILE A 100 5.52 -25.01 0.80
N ASP A 101 5.09 -24.50 1.96
CA ASP A 101 4.16 -25.20 2.83
C ASP A 101 2.69 -24.78 2.60
N ALA A 102 2.46 -23.55 2.12
CA ALA A 102 1.12 -23.03 1.84
C ALA A 102 1.16 -21.87 0.84
N ILE A 103 0.00 -21.57 0.25
CA ILE A 103 -0.22 -20.44 -0.66
C ILE A 103 -1.18 -19.46 0.03
N ALA A 104 -0.90 -18.17 -0.05
CA ALA A 104 -1.76 -17.10 0.41
C ALA A 104 -2.08 -16.16 -0.76
N VAL A 105 -3.33 -15.72 -0.85
CA VAL A 105 -3.76 -14.81 -1.92
C VAL A 105 -4.64 -13.72 -1.36
N THR A 106 -4.49 -12.52 -1.92
CA THR A 106 -5.43 -11.43 -1.67
C THR A 106 -6.82 -11.79 -2.20
N GLN A 107 -7.78 -11.95 -1.30
CA GLN A 107 -9.19 -12.17 -1.65
C GLN A 107 -9.88 -10.84 -2.01
N GLY A 108 -9.44 -9.77 -1.36
CA GLY A 108 -9.95 -8.41 -1.54
C GLY A 108 -9.69 -7.56 -0.30
N PRO A 109 -10.20 -6.32 -0.23
CA PRO A 109 -10.93 -5.62 -1.29
C PRO A 109 -9.99 -5.25 -2.47
N GLY A 110 -10.58 -4.82 -3.59
CA GLY A 110 -9.81 -4.50 -4.81
C GLY A 110 -10.64 -4.55 -6.09
N LEU A 111 -9.98 -4.35 -7.23
CA LEU A 111 -10.61 -4.41 -8.54
C LEU A 111 -10.98 -5.86 -8.86
N ILE A 112 -12.27 -6.13 -9.13
CA ILE A 112 -12.76 -7.50 -9.34
C ILE A 112 -12.01 -8.25 -10.44
N GLY A 113 -11.69 -7.60 -11.56
CA GLY A 113 -10.93 -8.19 -12.66
C GLY A 113 -9.51 -8.58 -12.24
N SER A 114 -8.84 -7.71 -11.46
CA SER A 114 -7.49 -7.97 -10.94
C SER A 114 -7.48 -9.08 -9.88
N LEU A 115 -8.42 -9.03 -8.92
CA LEU A 115 -8.56 -10.05 -7.87
C LEU A 115 -8.84 -11.43 -8.44
N LEU A 116 -9.68 -11.51 -9.48
CA LEU A 116 -10.02 -12.77 -10.13
C LEU A 116 -8.78 -13.52 -10.64
N ILE A 117 -7.82 -12.81 -11.23
CA ILE A 117 -6.58 -13.42 -11.76
C ILE A 117 -5.74 -14.04 -10.65
N GLY A 118 -5.51 -13.30 -9.57
CA GLY A 118 -4.76 -13.80 -8.41
C GLY A 118 -5.45 -14.98 -7.75
N VAL A 119 -6.75 -14.86 -7.45
CA VAL A 119 -7.55 -15.90 -6.79
C VAL A 119 -7.58 -17.18 -7.61
N LEU A 120 -7.89 -17.11 -8.91
CA LEU A 120 -7.92 -18.31 -9.77
C LEU A 120 -6.55 -18.96 -9.92
N THR A 121 -5.49 -18.15 -10.02
CA THR A 121 -4.11 -18.64 -10.07
C THR A 121 -3.74 -19.38 -8.79
N ALA A 122 -3.98 -18.77 -7.63
CA ALA A 122 -3.68 -19.35 -6.32
C ALA A 122 -4.47 -20.63 -6.05
N ARG A 123 -5.76 -20.65 -6.39
CA ARG A 123 -6.62 -21.84 -6.32
C ARG A 123 -6.07 -22.99 -7.16
N THR A 124 -5.75 -22.70 -8.41
CA THR A 124 -5.22 -23.71 -9.35
C THR A 124 -3.90 -24.28 -8.84
N LEU A 125 -2.97 -23.42 -8.39
CA LEU A 125 -1.69 -23.84 -7.84
C LEU A 125 -1.86 -24.65 -6.54
N ALA A 126 -2.78 -24.26 -5.66
CA ALA A 126 -3.09 -25.00 -4.44
C ALA A 126 -3.57 -26.42 -4.74
N ILE A 127 -4.46 -26.59 -5.73
CA ILE A 127 -4.95 -27.90 -6.17
C ILE A 127 -3.81 -28.73 -6.78
N VAL A 128 -3.12 -28.18 -7.77
CA VAL A 128 -2.10 -28.92 -8.55
C VAL A 128 -0.89 -29.29 -7.70
N LYS A 129 -0.49 -28.41 -6.76
CA LYS A 129 0.66 -28.65 -5.88
C LYS A 129 0.27 -29.27 -4.53
N ASN A 130 -1.02 -29.56 -4.32
CA ASN A 130 -1.58 -30.09 -3.08
C ASN A 130 -1.11 -29.29 -1.84
N LYS A 131 -1.30 -27.96 -1.88
CA LYS A 131 -0.92 -27.04 -0.81
C LYS A 131 -2.16 -26.38 -0.19
N PRO A 132 -2.18 -26.15 1.14
CA PRO A 132 -3.19 -25.31 1.77
C PRO A 132 -3.27 -23.92 1.15
N LEU A 133 -4.48 -23.38 1.06
CA LEU A 133 -4.76 -22.03 0.56
C LEU A 133 -5.27 -21.14 1.71
N TYR A 134 -4.72 -19.94 1.82
CA TYR A 134 -5.18 -18.91 2.75
C TYR A 134 -5.73 -17.70 1.99
N ALA A 135 -6.95 -17.28 2.36
CA ALA A 135 -7.55 -16.05 1.87
C ALA A 135 -7.16 -14.88 2.77
N VAL A 136 -6.66 -13.80 2.18
CA VAL A 136 -6.15 -12.65 2.92
C VAL A 136 -6.92 -11.38 2.56
N ASN A 137 -7.34 -10.63 3.57
CA ASN A 137 -7.83 -9.27 3.38
C ASN A 137 -6.63 -8.33 3.14
N HIS A 138 -6.63 -7.66 1.98
CA HIS A 138 -5.60 -6.74 1.51
C HIS A 138 -5.30 -5.64 2.54
N VAL A 139 -6.33 -4.92 2.99
CA VAL A 139 -6.17 -3.76 3.89
C VAL A 139 -5.66 -4.21 5.25
N ALA A 140 -6.19 -5.33 5.73
CA ALA A 140 -5.78 -5.94 6.98
C ALA A 140 -4.38 -6.54 6.94
N ALA A 141 -3.81 -6.78 5.75
CA ALA A 141 -2.46 -7.32 5.58
C ALA A 141 -1.36 -6.25 5.71
N HIS A 142 -1.64 -4.99 5.36
CA HIS A 142 -0.66 -3.89 5.38
C HIS A 142 0.14 -3.80 6.71
N PRO A 143 -0.47 -3.87 7.91
CA PRO A 143 0.28 -3.82 9.17
C PRO A 143 1.27 -4.98 9.35
N TYR A 144 1.02 -6.14 8.73
CA TYR A 144 1.90 -7.31 8.82
C TYR A 144 3.22 -7.15 8.08
N ALA A 145 3.37 -6.13 7.21
CA ALA A 145 4.68 -5.78 6.68
C ALA A 145 5.69 -5.47 7.80
N LEU A 146 5.23 -4.89 8.91
CA LEU A 146 6.06 -4.56 10.08
C LEU A 146 6.47 -5.80 10.91
N PHE A 147 5.84 -6.95 10.67
CA PHE A 147 6.15 -8.20 11.36
C PHE A 147 7.38 -8.88 10.77
N LEU A 148 7.84 -8.45 9.60
CA LEU A 148 9.07 -8.90 8.97
C LEU A 148 10.26 -8.27 9.68
N THR A 149 11.11 -9.11 10.28
CA THR A 149 12.27 -8.66 11.08
C THR A 149 13.60 -9.19 10.53
N LYS A 150 13.55 -10.05 9.51
CA LYS A 150 14.73 -10.69 8.91
C LYS A 150 14.54 -10.79 7.41
N THR A 151 15.66 -10.80 6.67
CA THR A 151 15.66 -11.08 5.24
C THR A 151 16.60 -12.25 4.92
N SER A 152 16.48 -12.81 3.73
CA SER A 152 17.58 -13.56 3.13
C SER A 152 18.81 -12.65 2.92
N PRO A 153 20.03 -13.21 2.86
CA PRO A 153 21.24 -12.40 2.62
C PRO A 153 21.16 -11.54 1.35
N ALA A 154 20.52 -12.05 0.29
CA ALA A 154 20.34 -11.34 -0.98
C ALA A 154 19.49 -10.06 -0.86
N LEU A 155 18.61 -10.00 0.15
CA LEU A 155 17.68 -8.90 0.37
C LEU A 155 18.14 -7.94 1.49
N SER A 156 19.23 -8.25 2.20
CA SER A 156 19.71 -7.49 3.35
C SER A 156 20.18 -6.07 3.03
N THR A 157 20.58 -5.82 1.79
CA THR A 157 20.93 -4.48 1.28
C THR A 157 19.75 -3.76 0.63
N VAL A 158 18.63 -4.46 0.42
CA VAL A 158 17.43 -3.93 -0.25
C VAL A 158 16.43 -3.42 0.77
N TYR A 159 16.25 -4.12 1.90
CA TYR A 159 15.27 -3.77 2.93
C TYR A 159 15.94 -3.50 4.27
N HIS A 160 15.48 -2.45 4.95
CA HIS A 160 15.84 -2.09 6.31
C HIS A 160 14.69 -2.45 7.24
N LEU A 161 14.73 -3.68 7.75
CA LEU A 161 13.68 -4.23 8.62
C LEU A 161 13.93 -3.91 10.10
N PRO A 162 12.88 -3.82 10.93
CA PRO A 162 13.03 -3.69 12.38
C PRO A 162 13.69 -4.93 12.99
N SER A 163 14.42 -4.75 14.08
CA SER A 163 15.09 -5.84 14.80
C SER A 163 14.12 -6.76 15.56
N THR A 164 12.96 -6.23 15.93
CA THR A 164 11.92 -6.92 16.70
C THR A 164 10.55 -6.67 16.09
N ALA A 165 9.63 -7.58 16.36
CA ALA A 165 8.25 -7.48 15.93
C ALA A 165 7.47 -6.49 16.80
N PRO A 166 6.39 -5.88 16.28
CA PRO A 166 5.52 -5.03 17.10
C PRO A 166 4.82 -5.81 18.22
N GLU A 167 4.53 -5.12 19.32
CA GLU A 167 3.84 -5.68 20.48
C GLU A 167 2.35 -5.36 20.47
N PHE A 168 1.54 -6.33 20.90
CA PHE A 168 0.11 -6.15 21.06
C PHE A 168 -0.26 -5.54 22.43
N PRO A 169 -1.36 -4.76 22.53
CA PRO A 169 -2.25 -4.36 21.44
C PRO A 169 -1.63 -3.33 20.49
N ILE A 170 -1.92 -3.47 19.20
CA ILE A 170 -1.46 -2.59 18.13
C ILE A 170 -2.60 -1.69 17.67
N LEU A 171 -2.32 -0.40 17.49
CA LEU A 171 -3.19 0.52 16.76
C LEU A 171 -2.59 0.79 15.38
N ALA A 172 -3.24 0.32 14.33
CA ALA A 172 -2.75 0.40 12.96
C ALA A 172 -3.60 1.35 12.11
N LEU A 173 -2.96 2.37 11.56
CA LEU A 173 -3.55 3.25 10.55
C LEU A 173 -3.06 2.84 9.17
N THR A 174 -3.93 2.22 8.38
CA THR A 174 -3.64 1.87 6.99
C THR A 174 -4.16 2.97 6.07
N VAL A 175 -3.23 3.66 5.39
CA VAL A 175 -3.48 4.76 4.46
C VAL A 175 -2.84 4.44 3.10
N SER A 176 -3.64 3.92 2.17
CA SER A 176 -3.25 3.58 0.79
C SER A 176 -3.96 4.49 -0.22
N GLY A 177 -3.84 4.17 -1.52
CA GLY A 177 -4.57 4.85 -2.60
C GLY A 177 -6.08 4.79 -2.39
N GLY A 178 -6.62 3.59 -2.14
CA GLY A 178 -8.06 3.36 -2.03
C GLY A 178 -8.60 3.19 -0.60
N HIS A 179 -7.74 3.19 0.42
CA HIS A 179 -8.19 2.93 1.80
C HIS A 179 -7.57 3.91 2.79
N THR A 180 -8.38 4.35 3.74
CA THR A 180 -7.92 5.02 4.96
C THR A 180 -8.70 4.45 6.13
N GLN A 181 -8.07 3.56 6.88
CA GLN A 181 -8.73 2.79 7.94
C GLN A 181 -7.88 2.74 9.21
N LEU A 182 -8.54 2.91 10.35
CA LEU A 182 -7.94 2.76 11.67
C LEU A 182 -8.40 1.46 12.30
N ILE A 183 -7.46 0.58 12.62
CA ILE A 183 -7.70 -0.79 13.05
C ILE A 183 -7.03 -1.01 14.41
N LEU A 184 -7.76 -1.58 15.36
CA LEU A 184 -7.20 -2.07 16.61
C LEU A 184 -6.95 -3.57 16.51
N MET A 185 -5.71 -3.99 16.72
CA MET A 185 -5.32 -5.40 16.77
C MET A 185 -4.99 -5.80 18.20
N LYS A 186 -5.81 -6.65 18.82
CA LYS A 186 -5.58 -7.09 20.21
C LYS A 186 -4.55 -8.21 20.32
N ASP A 187 -4.42 -8.99 19.25
CA ASP A 187 -3.47 -10.07 19.08
C ASP A 187 -3.26 -10.28 17.57
N ALA A 188 -2.47 -11.30 17.20
CA ALA A 188 -2.08 -11.52 15.81
C ALA A 188 -3.21 -11.99 14.89
N LYS A 189 -4.40 -12.32 15.42
CA LYS A 189 -5.58 -12.73 14.66
C LYS A 189 -6.72 -11.72 14.77
N SER A 190 -6.85 -11.05 15.90
CA SER A 190 -7.91 -10.09 16.14
C SER A 190 -7.66 -8.77 15.42
N GLN A 191 -8.59 -8.38 14.56
CA GLN A 191 -8.61 -7.05 13.92
C GLN A 191 -10.01 -6.45 14.13
N LYS A 192 -10.07 -5.21 14.62
CA LYS A 192 -11.31 -4.46 14.80
C LYS A 192 -11.18 -3.11 14.11
N LEU A 193 -12.03 -2.88 13.11
CA LEU A 193 -12.17 -1.55 12.50
C LEU A 193 -12.72 -0.57 13.54
N LEU A 194 -11.99 0.53 13.77
CA LEU A 194 -12.40 1.63 14.66
C LEU A 194 -13.01 2.78 13.89
N GLY A 195 -12.51 3.05 12.68
CA GLY A 195 -13.01 4.07 11.79
C GLY A 195 -12.38 4.01 10.41
N GLN A 196 -13.01 4.65 9.44
CA GLN A 196 -12.60 4.61 8.03
C GLN A 196 -12.99 5.90 7.28
N SER A 197 -12.43 6.09 6.08
CA SER A 197 -12.89 7.13 5.17
C SER A 197 -14.31 6.85 4.69
N GLY A 198 -15.22 7.81 4.87
CA GLY A 198 -16.59 7.74 4.33
C GLY A 198 -16.71 8.20 2.88
N ASP A 199 -15.65 8.78 2.31
CA ASP A 199 -15.58 9.27 0.93
C ASP A 199 -14.24 8.93 0.25
N ASP A 200 -13.49 9.91 -0.24
CA ASP A 200 -12.16 9.72 -0.82
C ASP A 200 -11.21 9.19 0.29
N ALA A 201 -10.41 8.18 -0.04
CA ALA A 201 -9.25 7.83 0.78
C ALA A 201 -8.17 8.93 0.70
N ALA A 202 -7.23 8.94 1.65
CA ALA A 202 -6.15 9.92 1.68
C ALA A 202 -5.32 9.89 0.38
N GLY A 203 -4.91 8.70 -0.08
CA GLY A 203 -4.13 8.55 -1.32
C GLY A 203 -4.89 9.02 -2.56
N GLU A 204 -6.17 8.68 -2.67
CA GLU A 204 -7.04 9.18 -3.74
C GLU A 204 -7.18 10.71 -3.72
N ALA A 205 -7.28 11.32 -2.54
CA ALA A 205 -7.29 12.78 -2.42
C ALA A 205 -5.97 13.40 -2.90
N TYR A 206 -4.82 12.78 -2.58
CA TYR A 206 -3.52 13.18 -3.13
C TYR A 206 -3.51 13.13 -4.65
N ASP A 207 -3.96 12.04 -5.25
CA ASP A 207 -3.97 11.88 -6.71
C ASP A 207 -4.89 12.88 -7.41
N LYS A 208 -6.08 13.12 -6.85
CA LYS A 208 -7.02 14.11 -7.37
C LYS A 208 -6.45 15.52 -7.30
N VAL A 209 -5.84 15.92 -6.18
CA VAL A 209 -5.22 17.24 -6.04
C VAL A 209 -4.01 17.37 -6.97
N ALA A 210 -3.15 16.34 -7.06
CA ALA A 210 -2.02 16.33 -7.97
C ALA A 210 -2.46 16.56 -9.43
N LYS A 211 -3.53 15.90 -9.86
CA LYS A 211 -4.15 16.09 -11.18
C LYS A 211 -4.65 17.53 -11.39
N MET A 212 -5.25 18.16 -10.38
CA MET A 212 -5.66 19.57 -10.45
C MET A 212 -4.49 20.55 -10.59
N LEU A 213 -3.32 20.19 -10.06
CA LEU A 213 -2.08 20.97 -10.17
C LEU A 213 -1.28 20.65 -11.43
N GLY A 214 -1.71 19.66 -12.22
CA GLY A 214 -1.06 19.24 -13.47
C GLY A 214 0.15 18.34 -13.26
N LEU A 215 0.24 17.67 -12.11
CA LEU A 215 1.31 16.72 -11.80
C LEU A 215 1.02 15.35 -12.42
N PRO A 216 2.06 14.56 -12.75
CA PRO A 216 1.87 13.23 -13.30
C PRO A 216 1.31 12.24 -12.26
N TYR A 217 0.66 11.19 -12.75
CA TYR A 217 0.24 10.05 -11.93
C TYR A 217 1.42 9.06 -11.74
N PRO A 218 1.56 8.39 -10.57
CA PRO A 218 0.79 8.57 -9.33
C PRO A 218 1.07 9.93 -8.69
N GLY A 219 0.00 10.58 -8.23
CA GLY A 219 0.04 11.97 -7.81
C GLY A 219 0.61 12.17 -6.41
N GLY A 220 0.44 11.20 -5.51
CA GLY A 220 0.96 11.27 -4.13
C GLY A 220 2.46 11.65 -4.03
N PRO A 221 3.38 10.87 -4.61
CA PRO A 221 4.81 11.17 -4.57
C PRO A 221 5.17 12.51 -5.23
N GLU A 222 4.51 12.88 -6.33
CA GLU A 222 4.79 14.11 -7.08
C GLU A 222 4.30 15.35 -6.32
N LEU A 223 3.13 15.26 -5.70
CA LEU A 223 2.60 16.31 -4.83
C LEU A 223 3.51 16.50 -3.61
N ALA A 224 3.97 15.41 -2.99
CA ALA A 224 4.89 15.47 -1.85
C ALA A 224 6.24 16.13 -2.22
N LYS A 225 6.76 15.87 -3.43
CA LYS A 225 7.96 16.56 -3.94
C LYS A 225 7.73 18.05 -4.15
N LEU A 226 6.58 18.43 -4.70
CA LEU A 226 6.21 19.82 -4.92
C LEU A 226 5.99 20.57 -3.59
N ALA A 227 5.35 19.92 -2.61
CA ALA A 227 5.07 20.46 -1.28
C ALA A 227 6.34 20.92 -0.55
N LYS A 228 7.50 20.28 -0.77
CA LYS A 228 8.79 20.70 -0.18
C LYS A 228 9.23 22.12 -0.58
N LYS A 229 8.69 22.66 -1.68
CA LYS A 229 9.01 24.00 -2.19
C LYS A 229 8.01 25.07 -1.75
N GLY A 230 6.90 24.66 -1.13
CA GLY A 230 5.81 25.56 -0.73
C GLY A 230 5.82 25.88 0.75
N ASN A 231 5.09 26.93 1.12
CA ASN A 231 4.78 27.26 2.50
C ASN A 231 3.47 26.56 2.91
N SER A 232 3.57 25.61 3.83
CA SER A 232 2.42 24.84 4.32
C SER A 232 1.39 25.69 5.06
N LYS A 233 1.73 26.91 5.49
CA LYS A 233 0.85 27.81 6.23
C LYS A 233 0.13 28.84 5.36
N THR A 234 0.35 28.85 4.05
CA THR A 234 -0.27 29.85 3.15
C THR A 234 -1.79 29.75 3.14
N PHE A 235 -2.33 28.53 3.13
CA PHE A 235 -3.78 28.31 3.10
C PHE A 235 -4.25 27.51 4.32
N ASP A 236 -5.25 28.05 5.00
CA ASP A 236 -5.98 27.34 6.05
C ASP A 236 -7.12 26.55 5.42
N LEU A 237 -6.93 25.23 5.30
CA LEU A 237 -7.89 24.33 4.65
C LEU A 237 -8.72 23.60 5.71
N PRO A 238 -10.02 23.38 5.45
CA PRO A 238 -10.91 22.80 6.45
C PRO A 238 -10.64 21.31 6.67
N LYS A 239 -10.77 20.88 7.93
CA LYS A 239 -10.89 19.46 8.31
C LYS A 239 -12.37 19.10 8.45
N ALA A 240 -12.75 17.90 8.01
CA ALA A 240 -14.14 17.45 8.11
C ALA A 240 -14.58 17.28 9.58
N LYS A 241 -15.83 17.65 9.88
CA LYS A 241 -16.47 17.36 11.16
C LYS A 241 -17.32 16.11 10.99
N LEU A 242 -16.97 15.04 11.68
CA LEU A 242 -17.59 13.73 11.56
C LEU A 242 -18.20 13.30 12.89
N GLU A 243 -19.22 12.44 12.84
CA GLU A 243 -19.89 11.92 14.04
C GLU A 243 -18.96 11.01 14.85
N SER A 244 -18.27 10.08 14.16
CA SER A 244 -17.24 9.25 14.76
C SER A 244 -15.93 10.03 14.89
N PRO A 245 -15.24 9.96 16.06
CA PRO A 245 -13.94 10.59 16.23
C PRO A 245 -12.82 9.87 15.49
N TYR A 246 -13.09 8.70 14.89
CA TYR A 246 -12.12 7.83 14.21
C TYR A 246 -12.32 7.73 12.71
N ASP A 247 -13.40 8.30 12.17
CA ASP A 247 -13.65 8.32 10.74
C ASP A 247 -12.87 9.45 10.05
N PHE A 248 -12.80 9.34 8.72
CA PHE A 248 -12.08 10.28 7.86
C PHE A 248 -12.97 10.76 6.70
N SER A 249 -12.66 11.94 6.17
CA SER A 249 -13.28 12.49 4.96
C SER A 249 -12.31 13.48 4.32
N PHE A 250 -12.02 13.28 3.04
CA PHE A 250 -11.07 14.07 2.26
C PHE A 250 -11.69 14.68 1.00
N SER A 251 -12.89 14.27 0.58
CA SER A 251 -13.56 14.84 -0.59
C SER A 251 -13.89 16.33 -0.40
N GLY A 252 -14.26 16.73 0.82
CA GLY A 252 -14.45 18.14 1.19
C GLY A 252 -13.15 18.95 1.13
N LEU A 253 -12.04 18.38 1.61
CA LEU A 253 -10.71 18.99 1.55
C LEU A 253 -10.25 19.22 0.11
N LYS A 254 -10.39 18.21 -0.76
CA LYS A 254 -10.15 18.34 -2.20
C LYS A 254 -10.97 19.47 -2.82
N THR A 255 -12.25 19.58 -2.45
CA THR A 255 -13.13 20.65 -2.96
C THR A 255 -12.66 22.02 -2.48
N ALA A 256 -12.24 22.14 -1.22
CA ALA A 256 -11.65 23.37 -0.69
C ALA A 256 -10.38 23.78 -1.45
N VAL A 257 -9.50 22.83 -1.77
CA VAL A 257 -8.32 23.07 -2.62
C VAL A 257 -8.71 23.60 -4.00
N LEU A 258 -9.70 22.98 -4.65
CA LEU A 258 -10.23 23.47 -5.93
C LEU A 258 -10.72 24.91 -5.83
N ARG A 259 -11.49 25.26 -4.79
CA ARG A 259 -12.00 26.63 -4.60
C ARG A 259 -10.88 27.63 -4.32
N THR A 260 -9.89 27.26 -3.53
CA THR A 260 -8.70 28.08 -3.28
C THR A 260 -7.95 28.36 -4.58
N ALA A 261 -7.70 27.33 -5.40
CA ALA A 261 -7.02 27.47 -6.68
C ALA A 261 -7.79 28.37 -7.68
N GLN A 262 -9.11 28.22 -7.76
CA GLN A 262 -9.97 29.07 -8.58
C GLN A 262 -9.89 30.54 -8.13
N LYS A 263 -10.03 30.78 -6.82
CA LYS A 263 -9.97 32.13 -6.24
C LYS A 263 -8.62 32.82 -6.48
N LEU A 264 -7.51 32.10 -6.31
CA LEU A 264 -6.15 32.63 -6.54
C LEU A 264 -5.93 33.10 -7.98
N THR A 265 -6.60 32.46 -8.93
CA THR A 265 -6.47 32.75 -10.37
C THR A 265 -7.55 33.71 -10.87
N GLY A 266 -8.34 34.31 -9.96
CA GLY A 266 -9.43 35.24 -10.30
C GLY A 266 -10.63 34.56 -10.97
N ASN A 267 -10.71 33.23 -10.93
CA ASN A 267 -11.77 32.45 -11.55
C ASN A 267 -12.87 32.09 -10.54
N ASP A 268 -14.10 31.94 -11.02
CA ASP A 268 -15.22 31.51 -10.19
C ASP A 268 -15.34 29.98 -10.09
N TYR A 269 -16.41 29.53 -9.44
CA TYR A 269 -16.64 28.11 -9.15
C TYR A 269 -16.95 27.26 -10.39
N THR A 270 -17.26 27.88 -11.54
CA THR A 270 -17.56 27.21 -12.82
C THR A 270 -16.30 26.89 -13.62
N PHE A 271 -15.16 27.50 -13.27
CA PHE A 271 -13.91 27.28 -14.00
C PHE A 271 -13.42 25.83 -13.82
N PRO A 272 -13.21 25.07 -14.91
CA PRO A 272 -12.93 23.65 -14.81
C PRO A 272 -11.55 23.37 -14.22
N SER A 273 -11.47 22.38 -13.32
CA SER A 273 -10.22 21.99 -12.66
C SER A 273 -9.11 21.57 -13.63
N SER A 274 -9.47 21.03 -14.80
CA SER A 274 -8.53 20.65 -15.86
C SER A 274 -7.79 21.82 -16.51
N LYS A 275 -8.28 23.07 -16.34
CA LYS A 275 -7.62 24.27 -16.86
C LYS A 275 -6.73 24.96 -15.82
N LEU A 276 -6.87 24.64 -14.53
CA LEU A 276 -6.06 25.21 -13.45
C LEU A 276 -4.54 25.09 -13.66
N PRO A 277 -4.00 23.97 -14.17
CA PRO A 277 -2.55 23.84 -14.34
C PRO A 277 -1.92 24.90 -15.25
N LYS A 278 -2.71 25.48 -16.16
CA LYS A 278 -2.25 26.49 -17.13
C LYS A 278 -2.31 27.92 -16.58
N VAL A 279 -3.07 28.15 -15.53
CA VAL A 279 -3.30 29.49 -14.95
C VAL A 279 -2.65 29.67 -13.58
N LEU A 280 -2.31 28.57 -12.89
CA LEU A 280 -1.52 28.60 -11.66
C LEU A 280 -0.03 28.72 -11.99
N ASP A 281 0.66 29.63 -11.29
CA ASP A 281 2.12 29.65 -11.29
C ASP A 281 2.72 28.56 -10.37
N GLU A 282 4.03 28.35 -10.49
CA GLU A 282 4.70 27.27 -9.74
C GLU A 282 4.74 27.50 -8.22
N ALA A 283 4.76 28.75 -7.75
CA ALA A 283 4.74 29.06 -6.32
C ALA A 283 3.36 28.79 -5.73
N GLN A 284 2.28 29.17 -6.44
CA GLN A 284 0.91 28.86 -6.07
C GLN A 284 0.67 27.35 -6.00
N LYS A 285 1.15 26.58 -6.99
CA LYS A 285 1.05 25.11 -6.96
C LYS A 285 1.78 24.52 -5.76
N ALA A 286 2.98 25.02 -5.45
CA ALA A 286 3.77 24.58 -4.31
C ALA A 286 3.08 24.85 -2.96
N ASP A 287 2.55 26.05 -2.77
CA ASP A 287 1.84 26.44 -1.55
C ASP A 287 0.52 25.67 -1.36
N ILE A 288 -0.21 25.42 -2.44
CA ILE A 288 -1.40 24.56 -2.42
C ILE A 288 -1.02 23.13 -2.02
N ALA A 289 0.01 22.55 -2.64
CA ALA A 289 0.48 21.21 -2.33
C ALA A 289 0.93 21.09 -0.86
N ALA A 290 1.70 22.05 -0.37
CA ALA A 290 2.17 22.09 1.01
C ALA A 290 1.04 22.24 2.03
N SER A 291 0.07 23.13 1.77
CA SER A 291 -1.08 23.37 2.65
C SER A 291 -2.02 22.16 2.69
N PHE A 292 -2.25 21.51 1.54
CA PHE A 292 -3.03 20.28 1.43
C PHE A 292 -2.37 19.13 2.21
N GLN A 293 -1.08 18.87 1.96
CA GLN A 293 -0.33 17.81 2.64
C GLN A 293 -0.34 17.98 4.16
N ARG A 294 -0.10 19.21 4.66
CA ARG A 294 -0.22 19.51 6.09
C ARG A 294 -1.59 19.13 6.64
N THR A 295 -2.66 19.53 5.95
CA THR A 295 -4.03 19.29 6.43
C THR A 295 -4.36 17.80 6.49
N VAL A 296 -3.91 17.01 5.49
CA VAL A 296 -4.06 15.55 5.52
C VAL A 296 -3.27 14.95 6.68
N ASN A 297 -1.99 15.30 6.83
CA ASN A 297 -1.12 14.78 7.88
C ASN A 297 -1.67 15.08 9.29
N GLU A 298 -2.10 16.33 9.54
CA GLU A 298 -2.72 16.71 10.81
C GLU A 298 -4.01 15.91 11.07
N THR A 299 -4.87 15.73 10.06
CA THR A 299 -6.11 14.94 10.20
C THR A 299 -5.81 13.50 10.60
N LEU A 300 -4.83 12.86 9.95
CA LEU A 300 -4.42 11.49 10.25
C LEU A 300 -3.85 11.35 11.67
N VAL A 301 -2.94 12.24 12.04
CA VAL A 301 -2.24 12.20 13.34
C VAL A 301 -3.18 12.55 14.51
N GLU A 302 -4.08 13.52 14.34
CA GLU A 302 -5.08 13.87 15.36
C GLU A 302 -6.02 12.71 15.66
N THR A 303 -6.53 12.03 14.63
CA THR A 303 -7.39 10.86 14.79
C THR A 303 -6.65 9.70 15.44
N LEU A 304 -5.39 9.45 15.04
CA LEU A 304 -4.55 8.42 15.64
C LEU A 304 -4.33 8.67 17.13
N ASN A 305 -4.04 9.91 17.51
CA ASN A 305 -3.88 10.29 18.92
C ASN A 305 -5.17 10.09 19.72
N LYS A 306 -6.34 10.50 19.20
CA LYS A 306 -7.63 10.28 19.88
C LYS A 306 -7.86 8.80 20.19
N ALA A 307 -7.42 7.91 19.29
CA ALA A 307 -7.51 6.48 19.51
C ALA A 307 -6.44 5.97 20.48
N GLU A 308 -5.20 6.45 20.39
CA GLU A 308 -4.15 6.11 21.35
C GLU A 308 -4.57 6.42 22.79
N VAL A 309 -5.07 7.63 23.05
CA VAL A 309 -5.52 8.04 24.40
C VAL A 309 -6.59 7.09 24.95
N LYS A 310 -7.50 6.62 24.11
CA LYS A 310 -8.59 5.73 24.52
C LYS A 310 -8.16 4.28 24.68
N PHE A 311 -7.35 3.76 23.77
CA PHE A 311 -7.05 2.33 23.67
C PHE A 311 -5.69 1.94 24.27
N GLN A 312 -4.83 2.92 24.56
CA GLN A 312 -3.50 2.74 25.17
C GLN A 312 -2.71 1.58 24.53
N PRO A 313 -2.51 1.59 23.19
CA PRO A 313 -1.80 0.53 22.50
C PRO A 313 -0.33 0.48 22.94
N LYS A 314 0.28 -0.71 22.86
CA LYS A 314 1.73 -0.85 23.02
C LYS A 314 2.52 -0.44 21.80
N THR A 315 1.91 -0.52 20.62
CA THR A 315 2.55 -0.16 19.36
C THR A 315 1.54 0.56 18.48
N ILE A 316 1.99 1.65 17.86
CA ILE A 316 1.24 2.36 16.83
C ILE A 316 1.95 2.15 15.50
N ILE A 317 1.20 1.76 14.46
CA ILE A 317 1.73 1.51 13.12
C ILE A 317 1.00 2.42 12.12
N ILE A 318 1.74 3.03 11.20
CA ILE A 318 1.18 3.62 9.99
C ILE A 318 1.72 2.87 8.78
N SER A 319 0.81 2.31 7.98
CA SER A 319 1.12 1.48 6.79
C SER A 319 0.30 1.92 5.57
N GLY A 320 0.57 1.34 4.41
CA GLY A 320 -0.02 1.74 3.13
C GLY A 320 0.79 2.80 2.38
N GLY A 321 0.49 2.99 1.10
CA GLY A 321 1.30 3.84 0.20
C GLY A 321 1.51 5.28 0.68
N VAL A 322 0.54 5.89 1.37
CA VAL A 322 0.69 7.26 1.92
C VAL A 322 1.67 7.27 3.09
N ALA A 323 1.86 6.15 3.79
CA ALA A 323 2.86 6.01 4.85
C ALA A 323 4.31 6.13 4.32
N ALA A 324 4.53 6.07 3.00
CA ALA A 324 5.83 6.37 2.38
C ALA A 324 6.14 7.87 2.36
N ASN A 325 5.18 8.75 2.66
CA ASN A 325 5.38 10.19 2.71
C ASN A 325 6.34 10.58 3.85
N GLU A 326 7.53 11.09 3.50
CA GLU A 326 8.56 11.48 4.47
C GLU A 326 8.09 12.57 5.44
N ASP A 327 7.29 13.51 4.95
CA ASP A 327 6.75 14.60 5.74
C ASP A 327 5.73 14.08 6.77
N LEU A 328 4.88 13.10 6.41
CA LEU A 328 4.03 12.41 7.39
C LEU A 328 4.87 11.72 8.49
N ARG A 329 5.95 11.04 8.13
CA ARG A 329 6.86 10.38 9.09
C ARG A 329 7.54 11.38 10.04
N GLN A 330 8.01 12.51 9.51
CA GLN A 330 8.66 13.57 10.28
C GLN A 330 7.68 14.35 11.15
N GLN A 331 6.52 14.71 10.57
CA GLN A 331 5.50 15.49 11.24
C GLN A 331 4.76 14.69 12.28
N ALA A 332 4.50 13.39 12.14
CA ALA A 332 3.82 12.64 13.20
C ALA A 332 4.58 12.70 14.54
N SER A 333 5.92 12.78 14.50
CA SER A 333 6.75 12.98 15.69
C SER A 333 6.72 14.43 16.23
N SER A 334 6.44 15.42 15.37
CA SER A 334 6.51 16.86 15.70
C SER A 334 5.13 17.47 16.01
N ILE A 335 4.09 17.02 15.31
CA ILE A 335 2.70 17.43 15.44
C ILE A 335 2.25 17.13 16.86
N THR A 336 2.51 15.93 17.38
CA THR A 336 2.21 15.56 18.79
C THR A 336 2.68 16.64 19.76
N LYS A 337 3.90 17.16 19.58
CA LYS A 337 4.44 18.25 20.39
C LYS A 337 3.74 19.60 20.17
N SER A 338 3.41 19.96 18.93
CA SER A 338 2.78 21.27 18.63
C SER A 338 1.32 21.38 19.03
N ILE A 339 0.60 20.26 19.07
CA ILE A 339 -0.81 20.22 19.50
C ILE A 339 -0.98 19.85 20.99
N GLY A 340 0.13 19.82 21.75
CA GLY A 340 0.11 19.60 23.21
C GLY A 340 -0.17 18.16 23.63
N LEU A 341 0.16 17.19 22.77
CA LEU A 341 -0.10 15.77 22.98
C LEU A 341 1.18 15.00 23.34
N HIS A 342 1.02 13.82 23.93
CA HIS A 342 2.15 12.97 24.33
C HIS A 342 2.95 12.50 23.11
N PRO A 343 4.29 12.37 23.21
CA PRO A 343 5.11 11.85 22.11
C PRO A 343 4.71 10.40 21.79
N MET A 344 4.15 10.19 20.59
CA MET A 344 3.81 8.86 20.10
C MET A 344 5.02 8.18 19.47
N HIS A 345 5.32 6.96 19.89
CA HIS A 345 6.27 6.09 19.18
C HIS A 345 5.53 5.37 18.05
N ILE A 346 5.63 5.93 16.84
CA ILE A 346 4.99 5.40 15.63
C ILE A 346 6.01 4.60 14.83
N TYR A 347 5.63 3.39 14.46
CA TYR A 347 6.40 2.52 13.60
C TYR A 347 5.87 2.55 12.16
N TYR A 348 6.78 2.42 11.21
CA TYR A 348 6.49 2.40 9.79
C TYR A 348 7.21 1.24 9.13
N PRO A 349 6.60 0.54 8.17
CA PRO A 349 7.33 -0.41 7.34
C PRO A 349 8.48 0.29 6.59
N ASP A 350 9.45 -0.53 6.16
CA ASP A 350 10.38 -0.09 5.12
C ASP A 350 9.58 0.53 3.97
N ILE A 351 10.08 1.62 3.39
CA ILE A 351 9.34 2.37 2.37
C ILE A 351 8.95 1.49 1.18
N LYS A 352 9.77 0.49 0.84
CA LYS A 352 9.53 -0.49 -0.23
C LYS A 352 8.48 -1.56 0.11
N LEU A 353 8.04 -1.61 1.37
CA LEU A 353 6.99 -2.51 1.87
C LEU A 353 5.71 -1.76 2.27
N CYS A 354 5.65 -0.43 2.04
CA CYS A 354 4.47 0.38 2.31
C CYS A 354 3.43 0.30 1.19
N THR A 355 3.88 0.20 -0.07
CA THR A 355 3.02 -0.01 -1.23
C THR A 355 2.65 -1.48 -1.37
N ASP A 356 1.71 -1.79 -2.25
CA ASP A 356 1.17 -3.13 -2.41
C ASP A 356 2.26 -4.14 -2.78
N ASN A 357 2.35 -5.21 -2.01
CA ASN A 357 3.34 -6.26 -2.17
C ASN A 357 2.83 -7.58 -1.59
N ALA A 358 3.34 -8.70 -2.08
CA ALA A 358 2.93 -10.01 -1.60
C ALA A 358 3.58 -10.42 -0.27
N ALA A 359 4.61 -9.71 0.21
CA ALA A 359 5.26 -10.02 1.48
C ALA A 359 4.31 -9.78 2.67
N MET A 360 3.52 -8.71 2.63
CA MET A 360 2.49 -8.45 3.64
C MET A 360 1.37 -9.51 3.62
N ILE A 361 1.04 -10.04 2.43
CA ILE A 361 0.04 -11.11 2.25
C ILE A 361 0.52 -12.42 2.88
N ALA A 362 1.75 -12.83 2.55
CA ALA A 362 2.35 -14.03 3.12
C ALA A 362 2.55 -13.92 4.65
N ALA A 363 2.99 -12.75 5.14
CA ALA A 363 3.14 -12.51 6.57
C ALA A 363 1.79 -12.55 7.30
N SER A 364 0.76 -11.86 6.77
CA SER A 364 -0.60 -11.87 7.34
C SER A 364 -1.16 -13.29 7.43
N ALA A 365 -1.06 -14.07 6.36
CA ALA A 365 -1.54 -15.45 6.32
C ALA A 365 -0.94 -16.35 7.39
N PHE A 366 0.34 -16.16 7.74
CA PHE A 366 1.00 -16.94 8.80
C PHE A 366 0.33 -16.75 10.17
N TYR A 367 -0.08 -15.52 10.50
CA TYR A 367 -0.70 -15.20 11.78
C TYR A 367 -2.19 -15.48 11.79
N GLN A 368 -2.89 -15.04 10.74
CA GLN A 368 -4.34 -15.14 10.61
C GLN A 368 -4.81 -16.57 10.36
N LYS A 369 -4.10 -17.31 9.50
CA LYS A 369 -4.41 -18.71 9.12
C LYS A 369 -5.86 -18.91 8.69
N LEU A 370 -6.42 -17.95 7.96
CA LEU A 370 -7.78 -18.04 7.41
C LEU A 370 -7.79 -19.01 6.22
N SER A 371 -8.02 -20.29 6.52
CA SER A 371 -8.07 -21.35 5.51
C SER A 371 -9.20 -21.09 4.52
N ALA A 372 -8.91 -21.28 3.24
CA ALA A 372 -9.86 -21.21 2.15
C ALA A 372 -9.89 -22.55 1.39
N ASP A 373 -11.07 -22.94 0.94
CA ASP A 373 -11.21 -24.09 0.05
C ASP A 373 -10.84 -23.66 -1.39
N PRO A 374 -9.79 -24.26 -2.00
CA PRO A 374 -9.36 -23.88 -3.33
C PRO A 374 -10.38 -24.21 -4.43
N TYR A 375 -11.42 -25.01 -4.15
CA TYR A 375 -12.49 -25.29 -5.12
C TYR A 375 -13.61 -24.24 -5.10
N THR A 376 -13.75 -23.46 -4.03
CA THR A 376 -14.90 -22.56 -3.82
C THR A 376 -14.52 -21.12 -3.49
N LEU A 377 -13.24 -20.80 -3.25
CA LEU A 377 -12.82 -19.42 -2.96
C LEU A 377 -13.18 -18.47 -4.13
N GLU A 378 -13.88 -17.39 -3.79
CA GLU A 378 -14.24 -16.31 -4.70
C GLU A 378 -13.58 -14.98 -4.30
N PRO A 379 -13.19 -14.15 -5.28
CA PRO A 379 -12.74 -12.78 -5.00
C PRO A 379 -13.90 -11.94 -4.42
N ASN A 380 -13.58 -11.06 -3.48
CA ASN A 380 -14.57 -10.16 -2.88
C ASN A 380 -14.07 -8.71 -2.97
N PRO A 381 -14.54 -7.91 -3.96
CA PRO A 381 -14.02 -6.57 -4.20
C PRO A 381 -14.34 -5.58 -3.08
N SER A 382 -15.35 -5.87 -2.26
CA SER A 382 -15.81 -5.06 -1.13
C SER A 382 -15.55 -5.74 0.22
N LEU A 383 -14.53 -6.62 0.31
CA LEU A 383 -14.22 -7.34 1.52
C LEU A 383 -13.92 -6.38 2.67
N SER A 384 -14.71 -6.43 3.73
CA SER A 384 -14.46 -5.68 4.96
C SER A 384 -13.53 -6.45 5.91
N ILE A 385 -12.92 -5.72 6.85
CA ILE A 385 -12.16 -6.29 7.97
C ILE A 385 -13.09 -6.86 9.03
#